data_AF-A0A246DWP5-F1
#
_entry.id   AF-A0A246DWP5-F1
#
_cell.length_a   1.000
_cell.length_b   1.000
_cell.length_c   1.000
_cell.angle_alpha   90.00
_cell.angle_beta   90.00
_cell.angle_gamma   90.00
#
_symmetry.space_group_name_H-M   'P 1'
#
loop_
_entity.id
_entity.type
_entity.pdbx_description
1 polymer ?
#
loop_
_entity_poly.entity_id
_entity_poly.type
_entity_poly.pdbx_seq_one_letter_code
_entity_poly.pdbx_strand_id
1 'polypeptide(L)'
;MPDLAMSMIERVAKAICAREYQDPNALINSYPDGPLYPVWKDFERCARAAIEEMREPNKAMDDAGEEAIYDLPRHIAVMAYEAMLDAALKENEGQKA
;
A
#
# COMPACT_ATOMS: atom_id res chain seq x y z
N MET A 1 -16.82 17.16 4.40
CA MET A 1 -15.55 17.28 3.64
C MET A 1 -15.08 15.86 3.39
N PRO A 2 -14.87 15.41 2.15
CA PRO A 2 -14.46 14.04 1.96
C PRO A 2 -13.01 13.94 2.46
N ASP A 3 -12.81 13.08 3.46
CA ASP A 3 -11.50 12.50 3.74
C ASP A 3 -10.91 12.10 2.38
N LEU A 4 -9.81 12.72 1.98
CA LEU A 4 -8.98 12.19 0.90
C LEU A 4 -8.48 10.86 1.42
N ALA A 5 -9.18 9.78 1.08
CA ALA A 5 -8.81 8.43 1.45
C ALA A 5 -7.36 8.22 1.01
N MET A 6 -6.46 8.22 1.99
CA MET A 6 -5.04 8.06 1.77
C MET A 6 -4.83 6.74 1.04
N SER A 7 -4.19 6.78 -0.14
CA SER A 7 -3.97 5.56 -0.94
C SER A 7 -3.20 4.52 -0.11
N MET A 8 -3.42 3.23 -0.38
CA MET A 8 -2.68 2.18 0.32
C MET A 8 -1.17 2.31 0.13
N ILE A 9 -0.71 2.76 -1.04
CA ILE A 9 0.70 3.04 -1.31
C ILE A 9 1.20 4.16 -0.38
N GLU A 10 0.48 5.28 -0.27
CA GLU A 10 0.86 6.38 0.62
C GLU A 10 0.89 5.94 2.09
N ARG A 11 -0.09 5.15 2.53
CA ARG A 11 -0.14 4.60 3.90
C ARG A 11 1.07 3.72 4.21
N VAL A 12 1.39 2.79 3.31
CA VAL A 12 2.54 1.87 3.47
C VAL A 12 3.84 2.64 3.38
N ALA A 13 3.97 3.58 2.44
CA ALA A 13 5.16 4.42 2.29
C ALA A 13 5.42 5.28 3.54
N LYS A 14 4.37 5.90 4.11
CA LYS A 14 4.45 6.62 5.38
C LYS A 14 4.85 5.72 6.54
N ALA A 15 4.32 4.50 6.61
CA ALA A 15 4.68 3.54 7.66
C ALA A 15 6.15 3.10 7.58
N ILE A 16 6.66 2.83 6.37
CA ILE A 16 8.09 2.53 6.16
C ILE A 16 8.94 3.75 6.53
N CYS A 17 8.55 4.93 6.05
CA CYS A 17 9.26 6.17 6.34
C CYS A 17 9.30 6.50 7.85
N ALA A 18 8.20 6.29 8.58
CA ALA A 18 8.12 6.57 10.02
C ALA A 18 9.04 5.69 10.88
N ARG A 19 9.50 4.55 10.34
CA ARG A 19 10.47 3.69 11.01
C ARG A 19 11.89 4.25 10.92
N GLU A 20 12.22 4.90 9.81
CA GLU A 20 13.56 5.42 9.52
C GLU A 20 13.69 6.91 9.87
N TYR A 21 12.58 7.66 9.81
CA TYR A 21 12.50 9.11 10.01
C TYR A 21 11.46 9.49 11.06
N GLN A 22 11.68 10.63 11.71
CA GLN A 22 10.80 11.11 12.78
C GLN A 22 9.48 11.71 12.27
N ASP A 23 9.45 12.28 11.06
CA ASP A 23 8.24 12.81 10.44
C ASP A 23 8.18 12.47 8.93
N PRO A 24 7.30 11.54 8.51
CA PRO A 24 7.10 11.20 7.10
C PRO A 24 6.62 12.36 6.23
N ASN A 25 5.99 13.38 6.82
CA ASN A 25 5.48 14.54 6.10
C ASN A 25 6.48 15.70 6.04
N ALA A 26 7.67 15.55 6.64
CA ALA A 26 8.73 16.53 6.48
C ALA A 26 9.01 16.73 4.99
N LEU A 27 9.18 17.99 4.58
CA LEU A 27 9.47 18.33 3.21
C LEU A 27 10.97 18.28 2.97
N ILE A 28 11.39 17.52 1.96
CA ILE A 28 12.78 17.44 1.52
C ILE A 28 12.92 17.93 0.08
N ASN A 29 14.15 18.26 -0.27
CA ASN A 29 14.49 18.64 -1.62
C ASN A 29 15.42 17.61 -2.26
N SER A 30 14.87 16.86 -3.22
CA SER A 30 15.57 15.90 -4.11
C SER A 30 16.79 16.48 -4.82
N TYR A 31 16.65 17.75 -5.21
CA TYR A 31 17.56 18.46 -6.12
C TYR A 31 17.68 19.91 -5.67
N PRO A 32 18.84 20.58 -5.77
CA PRO A 32 19.02 21.95 -5.24
C PRO A 32 17.92 22.96 -5.63
N ASP A 33 17.38 22.88 -6.85
CA ASP A 33 16.32 23.76 -7.38
C ASP A 33 14.98 23.03 -7.62
N GLY A 34 14.82 21.82 -7.05
CA GLY A 34 13.64 20.99 -7.23
C GLY A 34 12.44 21.40 -6.37
N PRO A 35 11.22 20.93 -6.71
CA PRO A 35 10.07 21.09 -5.84
C PRO A 35 10.27 20.32 -4.53
N LEU A 36 9.89 20.93 -3.42
CA LEU A 36 9.83 20.24 -2.13
C LEU A 36 8.75 19.16 -2.16
N TYR A 37 9.07 18.00 -1.62
CA TYR A 37 8.12 16.90 -1.49
C TYR A 37 8.27 16.17 -0.16
N PRO A 38 7.21 15.48 0.32
CA PRO A 38 7.29 14.73 1.58
C PRO A 38 8.28 13.57 1.52
N VAL A 39 9.07 13.35 2.59
CA VAL A 39 10.06 12.26 2.67
C VAL A 39 9.45 10.90 2.31
N TRP A 40 8.19 10.64 2.69
CA TRP A 40 7.54 9.36 2.39
C TRP A 40 7.51 9.00 0.91
N LYS A 41 7.56 9.98 -0.01
CA LYS A 41 7.53 9.72 -1.46
C LYS A 41 8.74 8.93 -1.95
N ASP A 42 9.90 9.06 -1.30
CA ASP A 42 11.08 8.26 -1.63
C ASP A 42 10.87 6.76 -1.35
N PHE A 43 9.87 6.42 -0.53
CA PHE A 43 9.52 5.05 -0.15
C PHE A 43 8.39 4.44 -1.00
N GLU A 44 7.83 5.16 -1.98
CA GLU A 44 6.74 4.63 -2.84
C GLU A 44 7.14 3.33 -3.55
N ARG A 45 8.39 3.23 -4.01
CA ARG A 45 8.91 2.03 -4.66
C ARG A 45 8.94 0.83 -3.71
N CYS A 46 9.37 1.06 -2.46
CA CYS A 46 9.38 0.04 -1.42
C CYS A 46 7.96 -0.38 -1.03
N ALA A 47 7.04 0.58 -0.92
CA ALA A 47 5.63 0.32 -0.63
C ALA A 47 4.98 -0.56 -1.70
N ARG A 48 5.22 -0.28 -2.99
CA ARG A 48 4.75 -1.13 -4.09
C ARG A 48 5.31 -2.54 -4.02
N ALA A 49 6.62 -2.69 -3.82
CA ALA A 49 7.24 -4.00 -3.72
C ALA A 49 6.66 -4.82 -2.54
N ALA A 50 6.42 -4.17 -1.39
CA ALA A 50 5.79 -4.82 -0.25
C ALA A 50 4.34 -5.26 -0.55
N ILE A 51 3.56 -4.43 -1.24
CA ILE A 51 2.18 -4.76 -1.63
C ILE A 51 2.16 -5.91 -2.66
N GLU A 52 3.10 -5.93 -3.60
CA GLU A 52 3.26 -7.03 -4.57
C GLU A 52 3.63 -8.36 -3.90
N GLU A 53 4.55 -8.35 -2.93
CA GLU A 53 4.93 -9.55 -2.17
C GLU A 53 3.74 -10.14 -1.40
N MET A 54 2.79 -9.30 -0.97
CA MET A 54 1.57 -9.73 -0.30
C MET A 54 0.55 -10.41 -1.22
N ARG A 55 0.81 -10.53 -2.54
CA ARG A 55 -0.04 -11.28 -3.47
C ARG A 55 -0.11 -12.77 -3.15
N GLU A 56 0.97 -13.36 -2.65
CA GLU A 56 0.95 -14.75 -2.22
C GLU A 56 0.47 -14.83 -0.75
N PRO A 57 -0.74 -15.33 -0.47
CA PRO A 57 -1.19 -15.52 0.89
C PRO A 57 -0.26 -16.52 1.61
N ASN A 58 0.16 -16.18 2.81
CA ASN A 58 0.95 -17.11 3.62
C ASN A 58 0.06 -18.16 4.30
N LYS A 59 0.68 -19.22 4.83
CA LYS A 59 -0.04 -20.32 5.49
C LYS A 59 -0.98 -19.86 6.62
N ALA A 60 -0.62 -18.84 7.40
CA ALA A 60 -1.49 -18.35 8.47
C ALA A 60 -2.74 -17.65 7.92
N MET A 61 -2.65 -17.00 6.75
CA MET A 61 -3.79 -16.42 6.04
C MET A 61 -4.68 -17.51 5.44
N ASP A 62 -4.07 -18.58 4.92
CA ASP A 62 -4.82 -19.77 4.47
C ASP A 62 -5.57 -20.41 5.64
N ASP A 63 -4.89 -20.67 6.74
CA ASP A 63 -5.47 -21.32 7.93
C ASP A 63 -6.60 -20.44 8.53
N ALA A 64 -6.44 -19.11 8.60
CA ALA A 64 -7.49 -18.18 9.03
C ALA A 64 -8.67 -18.10 8.05
N GLY A 65 -8.38 -18.20 6.75
CA GLY A 65 -9.39 -18.27 5.71
C GLY A 65 -10.22 -19.55 5.84
N GLU A 66 -9.59 -20.69 6.11
CA GLU A 66 -10.24 -21.98 6.35
C GLU A 66 -11.13 -21.99 7.60
N GLU A 67 -10.69 -21.35 8.69
CA GLU A 67 -11.50 -21.19 9.92
C GLU A 67 -12.74 -20.30 9.69
N ALA A 68 -12.67 -19.35 8.73
CA ALA A 68 -13.77 -18.47 8.36
C ALA A 68 -14.78 -19.07 7.34
N ILE A 69 -14.57 -20.28 6.83
CA ILE A 69 -15.39 -20.95 5.78
C ILE A 69 -16.86 -21.21 6.18
N TYR A 70 -17.30 -20.84 7.38
CA TYR A 70 -18.73 -20.95 7.71
C TYR A 70 -19.66 -20.02 6.89
N ASP A 71 -19.17 -18.95 6.24
CA ASP A 71 -20.05 -18.00 5.50
C ASP A 71 -19.62 -17.61 4.06
N LEU A 72 -18.40 -17.91 3.59
CA LEU A 72 -18.00 -17.64 2.20
C LEU A 72 -17.03 -18.69 1.62
N PRO A 73 -17.20 -19.11 0.35
CA PRO A 73 -16.25 -19.98 -0.33
C PRO A 73 -14.83 -19.37 -0.43
N ARG A 74 -13.79 -20.16 -0.10
CA ARG A 74 -12.37 -19.76 -0.15
C ARG A 74 -11.97 -19.00 -1.43
N HIS A 75 -12.42 -19.48 -2.60
CA HIS A 75 -12.08 -18.86 -3.87
C HIS A 75 -12.60 -17.41 -4.00
N ILE A 76 -13.72 -17.07 -3.37
CA ILE A 76 -14.26 -15.70 -3.38
C ILE A 76 -13.42 -14.78 -2.50
N ALA A 77 -12.99 -15.26 -1.32
CA ALA A 77 -12.11 -14.50 -0.43
C ALA A 77 -10.77 -14.18 -1.10
N VAL A 78 -10.17 -15.16 -1.79
CA VAL A 78 -8.93 -14.97 -2.56
C VAL A 78 -9.12 -13.94 -3.68
N MET A 79 -10.17 -14.08 -4.50
CA MET A 79 -10.44 -13.12 -5.58
C MET A 79 -10.68 -11.70 -5.06
N ALA A 80 -11.40 -11.56 -3.94
CA ALA A 80 -11.63 -10.25 -3.32
C ALA A 80 -10.32 -9.63 -2.82
N TYR A 81 -9.45 -10.41 -2.20
CA TYR A 81 -8.15 -9.96 -1.73
C TYR A 81 -7.21 -9.54 -2.88
N GLU A 82 -7.11 -10.37 -3.93
CA GLU A 82 -6.34 -10.04 -5.13
C GLU A 82 -6.86 -8.76 -5.80
N ALA A 83 -8.19 -8.60 -5.91
CA ALA A 83 -8.81 -7.39 -6.46
C ALA A 83 -8.50 -6.14 -5.62
N MET A 84 -8.40 -6.27 -4.29
CA MET A 84 -7.99 -5.17 -3.41
C MET A 84 -6.54 -4.77 -3.62
N LEU A 85 -5.61 -5.73 -3.78
CA LEU A 85 -4.21 -5.45 -4.09
C LEU A 85 -4.07 -4.80 -5.48
N ASP A 86 -4.79 -5.31 -6.48
CA ASP A 86 -4.82 -4.74 -7.82
C ASP A 86 -5.32 -3.29 -7.82
N ALA A 87 -6.38 -2.99 -7.07
CA ALA A 87 -6.89 -1.63 -6.92
C ALA A 87 -5.83 -0.72 -6.29
N ALA A 88 -5.18 -1.17 -5.20
CA ALA A 88 -4.11 -0.41 -4.54
C ALA A 88 -2.92 -0.11 -5.46
N LEU A 89 -2.60 -1.01 -6.39
CA LEU A 89 -1.50 -0.82 -7.34
C LEU A 89 -1.87 0.11 -8.52
N LYS A 90 -3.14 0.08 -8.96
CA LYS A 90 -3.70 0.89 -10.07
C LYS A 90 -3.95 2.35 -9.72
N GLU A 91 -4.27 2.67 -8.46
CA GLU A 91 -4.57 4.05 -8.01
C GLU A 91 -3.48 5.08 -8.37
N ASN A 92 -2.23 4.65 -8.52
CA ASN A 92 -1.10 5.53 -8.82
C ASN A 92 -0.64 5.44 -10.31
N GLU A 93 -1.28 4.61 -11.14
CA GLU A 93 -1.13 4.67 -12.62
C GLU A 93 -2.07 5.72 -13.24
N GLY A 94 -3.24 5.95 -12.63
CA GLY A 94 -4.21 6.96 -13.07
C GLY A 94 -3.85 8.42 -12.75
N GLN A 95 -2.79 8.67 -11.98
CA GLN A 95 -2.30 10.03 -11.66
C GLN A 95 -1.21 10.53 -12.64
N LYS A 96 -0.88 9.76 -13.68
CA LYS A 96 0.07 10.13 -14.76
C LYS A 96 -0.60 10.54 -16.09
N ALA A 97 -1.87 10.97 -16.05
CA ALA A 97 -2.59 11.51 -17.23
C ALA A 97 -2.81 13.02 -17.12
#